data_AF-A0A3D2C6V0-F1
#
_entry.id   AF-A0A3D2C6V0-F1
#
_cell.length_a   1.000
_cell.length_b   1.000
_cell.length_c   1.000
_cell.angle_alpha   90.00
_cell.angle_beta   90.00
_cell.angle_gamma   90.00
#
_symmetry.space_group_name_H-M   'P 1'
#
loop_
_entity.id
_entity.type
_entity.pdbx_description
1 polymer ?
#
loop_
_entity_poly.entity_id
_entity_poly.type
_entity_poly.pdbx_seq_one_letter_code
_entity_poly.pdbx_strand_id
1 'polypeptide(L)' 'MSRVLLGYWRSSSSWRVRIALNWKALSYETVP' A
#
# COMPACT_ATOMS: atom_id res chain seq x y z
N MET A 1 7.16 13.81 2.74
CA MET A 1 7.14 12.58 3.57
C MET A 1 7.01 11.38 2.66
N SER A 2 8.02 10.50 2.64
CA SER A 2 7.96 9.23 1.91
C SER A 2 6.99 8.28 2.63
N ARG A 3 6.12 7.60 1.88
CA ARG A 3 5.19 6.58 2.42
C ARG A 3 5.61 5.22 1.91
N VAL A 4 5.92 4.32 2.82
CA VAL A 4 6.30 2.95 2.51
C VAL A 4 5.20 2.01 3.00
N LEU A 5 4.72 1.15 2.11
CA LEU A 5 3.80 0.07 2.43
C LEU A 5 4.61 -1.22 2.62
N LEU A 6 4.81 -1.59 3.88
CA LEU A 6 5.37 -2.88 4.27
C LEU A 6 4.28 -3.93 4.17
N GLY A 7 4.43 -4.89 3.25
CA GLY A 7 3.41 -5.90 3.09
C GLY A 7 3.63 -6.90 1.98
N TYR A 8 3.26 -8.14 2.29
CA TYR A 8 3.28 -9.25 1.36
C TYR A 8 2.18 -9.13 0.28
N TRP A 9 2.51 -9.45 -0.97
CA TRP A 9 1.61 -9.25 -2.11
C TRP A 9 0.28 -10.03 -2.01
N ARG A 10 0.28 -11.18 -1.32
CA ARG A 10 -0.89 -12.07 -1.11
C ARG A 10 -1.61 -11.83 0.22
N SER A 11 -1.18 -10.86 1.02
CA SER A 11 -1.86 -10.47 2.25
C SER A 11 -3.15 -9.71 1.94
N SER A 12 -4.27 -10.17 2.52
CA SER A 12 -5.58 -9.52 2.37
C SER A 12 -5.59 -8.10 2.97
N SER A 13 -4.87 -7.90 4.07
CA SER A 13 -4.72 -6.60 4.72
C SER A 13 -3.93 -5.62 3.86
N SER A 14 -2.80 -6.05 3.31
CA SER A 14 -1.97 -5.22 2.43
C SER A 14 -2.73 -4.85 1.15
N TRP A 15 -3.61 -5.73 0.66
CA TRP A 15 -4.43 -5.43 -0.50
C TRP A 15 -5.42 -4.28 -0.22
N ARG A 16 -6.15 -4.33 0.91
CA ARG A 16 -7.09 -3.26 1.28
C ARG A 16 -6.40 -1.89 1.42
N VAL A 17 -5.18 -1.87 1.96
CA VAL A 17 -4.41 -0.62 2.11
C VAL A 17 -3.98 -0.04 0.76
N ARG A 18 -3.53 -0.86 -0.20
CA ARG A 18 -3.22 -0.38 -1.56
C ARG A 18 -4.44 0.24 -2.24
N ILE A 19 -5.62 -0.36 -2.10
CA ILE A 19 -6.88 0.19 -2.64
C ILE A 19 -7.13 1.59 -2.05
N ALA A 20 -7.05 1.72 -0.73
CA ALA A 20 -7.27 2.99 -0.05
C ALA A 20 -6.26 4.07 -0.49
N LEU A 21 -4.98 3.72 -0.62
CA LEU A 21 -3.94 4.63 -1.10
C LEU A 21 -4.19 5.08 -2.54
N ASN A 22 -4.58 4.16 -3.42
CA ASN A 22 -4.92 4.46 -4.81
C ASN A 22 -6.17 5.35 -4.92
N TRP A 23 -7.22 5.08 -4.14
CA TRP A 23 -8.43 5.93 -4.09
C TRP A 23 -8.15 7.35 -3.59
N LYS A 24 -7.14 7.51 -2.75
CA LYS A 24 -6.70 8.82 -2.25
C LYS A 24 -5.61 9.45 -3.12
N ALA A 25 -5.25 8.83 -4.25
CA ALA A 25 -4.17 9.26 -5.13
C ALA A 25 -2.87 9.58 -4.37
N LEU A 26 -2.58 8.82 -3.31
CA LEU A 26 -1.38 8.97 -2.51
C LEU A 26 -0.26 8.14 -3.11
N SER A 27 0.89 8.75 -3.36
CA SER A 27 2.10 8.03 -3.73
C SER A 27 2.64 7.22 -2.55
N TYR A 28 3.04 5.98 -2.83
CA TYR A 28 3.67 5.08 -1.88
C TYR A 28 4.63 4.13 -2.59
N GLU A 29 5.60 3.61 -1.84
CA GLU A 29 6.51 2.55 -2.25
C GLU A 29 6.10 1.25 -1.58
N THR A 30 6.05 0.13 -2.31
CA THR A 30 5.75 -1.19 -1.75
C THR A 30 7.02 -1.96 -1.47
N VAL A 31 7.19 -2.40 -0.22
CA VAL A 31 8.29 -3.26 0.22
C VAL A 31 7.68 -4.56 0.75
N PRO A 32 8.06 -5.73 0.19
CA PRO A 32 7.48 -7.03 0.54
C PRO A 32 7.77 -7.47 1.99
#